data_AF-A0AA37D1A7-F1
#
_entry.id   AF-A0AA37D1A7-F1
#
_cell.length_a   1.000
_cell.length_b   1.000
_cell.length_c   1.000
_cell.angle_alpha   90.00
_cell.angle_beta   90.00
_cell.angle_gamma   90.00
#
_symmetry.space_group_name_H-M   'P 1'
#
loop_
_entity.id
_entity.type
_entity.pdbx_description
1 polymer ?
#
loop_
_entity_poly.entity_id
_entity_poly.type
_entity_poly.pdbx_seq_one_letter_code
_entity_poly.pdbx_strand_id
1 'polypeptide(L)'
;MPQNMTNEMLQTVTLGAQIFLGDIKNISDDIEKTFVDTTLICVHGIKSYQTSTNYVFSNKELIENITTYYRLCGLEHLSRTSNIKVSLPSIDTIFTENAILQLKLPPEMPNPCDWYN
;
A
#
# COMPACT_ATOMS: atom_id res chain seq x y z
N MET A 1 1.40 3.00 -8.25
CA MET A 1 1.44 1.75 -7.48
C MET A 1 2.47 1.86 -6.37
N PRO A 2 2.21 1.32 -5.16
CA PRO A 2 3.18 1.36 -4.05
C PRO A 2 4.57 0.83 -4.43
N GLN A 3 4.62 -0.22 -5.25
CA GLN A 3 5.86 -0.83 -5.75
C GLN A 3 6.72 0.12 -6.60
N ASN A 4 6.11 1.13 -7.23
CA ASN A 4 6.80 2.11 -8.08
C ASN A 4 7.14 3.41 -7.32
N MET A 5 6.74 3.53 -6.06
CA MET A 5 7.06 4.71 -5.25
C MET A 5 8.52 4.68 -4.81
N THR A 6 9.14 5.85 -4.68
CA THR A 6 10.41 5.98 -3.96
C THR A 6 10.20 5.69 -2.47
N ASN A 7 11.28 5.46 -1.73
CA ASN A 7 11.18 5.22 -0.28
C ASN A 7 10.59 6.43 0.46
N GLU A 8 10.93 7.65 0.05
CA GLU A 8 10.38 8.89 0.61
C GLU A 8 8.87 8.99 0.35
N MET A 9 8.43 8.78 -0.89
CA MET A 9 7.00 8.77 -1.23
C MET A 9 6.25 7.72 -0.41
N LEU A 10 6.85 6.55 -0.23
CA LEU A 10 6.25 5.46 0.53
C LEU A 10 6.13 5.82 2.01
N GLN A 11 7.17 6.42 2.61
CA GLN A 11 7.12 6.94 3.99
C GLN A 11 6.03 8.00 4.16
N THR A 12 5.92 8.94 3.21
CA THR A 12 4.86 9.96 3.23
C THR A 12 3.47 9.34 3.16
N VAL A 13 3.25 8.33 2.31
CA VAL A 13 1.95 7.65 2.21
C VAL A 13 1.67 6.79 3.45
N THR A 14 2.69 6.18 4.06
CA THR A 14 2.54 5.47 5.34
C THR A 14 2.17 6.43 6.48
N LEU A 15 2.69 7.65 6.50
CA LEU A 15 2.26 8.69 7.44
C LEU A 15 0.78 9.05 7.21
N GLY A 16 0.38 9.24 5.95
CA GLY A 16 -1.04 9.45 5.59
C GLY A 16 -1.96 8.31 6.04
N ALA A 17 -1.49 7.06 5.94
CA ALA A 17 -2.21 5.89 6.44
C ALA A 17 -2.42 5.95 7.97
N GLN A 18 -1.39 6.30 8.72
CA GLN A 18 -1.47 6.42 10.19
C GLN A 18 -2.41 7.55 10.63
N ILE A 19 -2.45 8.66 9.87
CA ILE A 19 -3.42 9.75 10.09
C ILE A 19 -4.84 9.23 9.83
N PHE A 20 -5.07 8.59 8.68
CA PHE A 20 -6.39 8.07 8.31
C PHE A 20 -6.93 7.00 9.27
N LEU A 21 -6.06 6.13 9.79
CA LEU A 21 -6.44 5.10 10.77
C LEU A 21 -6.64 5.66 12.18
N GLY A 22 -6.30 6.93 12.42
CA GLY A 22 -6.43 7.60 13.72
C GLY A 22 -5.30 7.29 14.70
N ASP A 23 -4.18 6.74 14.22
CA ASP A 23 -3.00 6.43 15.03
C ASP A 23 -2.26 7.70 15.47
N ILE A 24 -2.31 8.75 14.64
CA ILE A 24 -1.73 10.06 14.95
C ILE A 24 -2.86 11.06 15.19
N LYS A 25 -2.83 11.69 16.36
CA LYS A 25 -3.83 12.67 16.80
C LYS A 25 -3.26 14.09 16.74
N ASN A 26 -4.14 15.09 16.73
CA ASN A 26 -3.79 16.52 16.72
C ASN A 26 -3.02 16.96 15.45
N ILE A 27 -3.39 16.37 14.30
CA ILE A 27 -2.94 16.84 12.99
C ILE A 27 -3.78 18.07 12.62
N SER A 28 -3.18 19.03 11.93
CA SER A 28 -3.93 20.16 11.36
C SER A 28 -4.86 19.68 10.25
N ASP A 29 -6.10 20.18 10.23
CA ASP A 29 -7.11 19.85 9.22
C ASP A 29 -6.60 19.96 7.77
N ASP A 30 -5.72 20.94 7.48
CA ASP A 30 -5.18 21.14 6.14
C ASP A 30 -4.26 20.00 5.71
N ILE A 31 -3.47 19.47 6.65
CA ILE A 31 -2.59 18.32 6.43
C ILE A 31 -3.44 17.06 6.25
N GLU A 32 -4.44 16.86 7.10
CA GLU A 32 -5.35 15.72 7.01
C GLU A 32 -6.08 15.69 5.67
N LYS A 33 -6.66 16.82 5.24
CA LYS A 33 -7.33 16.96 3.93
C LYS A 33 -6.38 16.66 2.78
N THR A 34 -5.15 17.18 2.82
CA THR A 34 -4.16 16.94 1.77
C THR A 34 -3.88 15.44 1.57
N PHE A 35 -3.74 14.68 2.66
CA PHE A 35 -3.54 13.23 2.59
C PHE A 35 -4.79 12.49 2.09
N VAL A 36 -5.97 12.89 2.55
CA VAL A 36 -7.24 12.32 2.08
C VAL A 36 -7.41 12.55 0.58
N ASP A 37 -7.25 13.78 0.10
CA ASP A 37 -7.39 14.15 -1.31
C ASP A 37 -6.40 13.40 -2.20
N THR A 38 -5.13 13.32 -1.77
CA THR A 38 -4.09 12.60 -2.52
C THR A 38 -4.44 11.11 -2.66
N THR A 39 -4.93 10.50 -1.59
CA THR A 39 -5.31 9.08 -1.60
C THR A 39 -6.58 8.85 -2.42
N LEU A 40 -7.54 9.77 -2.36
CA LEU A 40 -8.72 9.74 -3.22
C LEU A 40 -8.35 9.76 -4.71
N ILE A 41 -7.45 10.65 -5.12
CA ILE A 41 -6.94 10.72 -6.50
C ILE A 41 -6.30 9.38 -6.90
N CYS A 42 -5.51 8.77 -6.02
CA CYS A 42 -4.85 7.49 -6.29
C CYS A 42 -5.87 6.35 -6.45
N VAL A 43 -6.84 6.23 -5.54
CA VAL A 43 -7.88 5.19 -5.57
C VAL A 43 -8.76 5.35 -6.81
N HIS A 44 -9.18 6.59 -7.13
CA HIS A 44 -9.92 6.88 -8.36
C HIS A 44 -9.13 6.50 -9.60
N GLY A 45 -7.88 6.93 -9.71
CA GLY A 45 -7.04 6.65 -10.87
C GLY A 45 -6.88 5.15 -11.13
N ILE A 46 -6.66 4.36 -10.08
CA ILE A 46 -6.54 2.90 -10.19
C ILE A 46 -7.86 2.26 -10.63
N LYS A 47 -9.00 2.66 -10.06
CA LYS A 47 -10.29 2.06 -10.43
C LYS A 47 -10.72 2.45 -11.82
N SER A 48 -10.53 3.71 -12.21
CA SER A 48 -10.76 4.15 -13.58
C SER A 48 -9.89 3.40 -14.58
N TYR A 49 -8.64 3.08 -14.22
CA TYR A 49 -7.80 2.19 -15.01
C TYR A 49 -8.39 0.78 -15.12
N GLN A 50 -8.78 0.16 -14.00
CA GLN A 50 -9.33 -1.21 -13.98
C GLN A 50 -10.66 -1.36 -14.73
N THR A 51 -11.53 -0.34 -14.67
CA THR A 51 -12.88 -0.39 -15.27
C THR A 51 -12.95 0.31 -16.63
N SER A 52 -11.85 0.91 -17.10
CA SER A 52 -11.77 1.69 -18.34
C SER A 52 -12.87 2.77 -18.47
N THR A 53 -13.33 3.32 -17.35
CA THR A 53 -14.46 4.26 -17.27
C THR A 53 -14.28 5.24 -16.10
N ASN A 54 -15.02 6.35 -16.12
CA ASN A 54 -15.16 7.21 -14.94
C ASN A 54 -16.03 6.49 -13.91
N TYR A 55 -15.36 5.83 -12.95
CA TYR A 55 -16.02 5.04 -11.93
C TYR A 55 -16.55 5.92 -10.81
N VAL A 56 -17.83 5.77 -10.47
CA VAL A 56 -18.48 6.47 -9.36
C VAL A 56 -18.56 5.50 -8.18
N PHE A 57 -17.86 5.82 -7.10
CA PHE A 57 -17.86 4.99 -5.90
C PHE A 57 -19.12 5.17 -5.07
N SER A 58 -19.54 4.09 -4.41
CA SER A 58 -20.31 4.22 -3.17
C SER A 58 -19.39 4.63 -2.02
N ASN A 59 -19.89 5.33 -1.00
CA ASN A 59 -19.08 5.73 0.16
C ASN A 59 -18.42 4.52 0.85
N LYS A 60 -19.13 3.39 0.94
CA LYS A 60 -18.61 2.16 1.53
C LYS A 60 -17.41 1.63 0.75
N GLU A 61 -17.57 1.49 -0.57
CA GLU A 61 -16.52 0.97 -1.45
C GLU A 61 -15.30 1.90 -1.46
N LEU A 62 -15.52 3.22 -1.42
CA LEU A 62 -14.45 4.20 -1.36
C LEU A 62 -13.58 4.00 -0.10
N ILE A 63 -14.21 3.86 1.07
CA ILE A 63 -13.52 3.61 2.34
C ILE A 63 -12.76 2.28 2.29
N GLU A 64 -13.36 1.23 1.74
CA GLU A 64 -12.72 -0.09 1.60
C GLU A 64 -11.48 -0.04 0.70
N ASN A 65 -11.56 0.69 -0.43
CA ASN A 65 -10.43 0.83 -1.35
C ASN A 65 -9.32 1.73 -0.80
N ILE A 66 -9.66 2.82 -0.11
CA ILE A 66 -8.68 3.66 0.61
C ILE A 66 -7.94 2.83 1.66
N THR A 67 -8.69 2.08 2.46
CA THR A 67 -8.12 1.20 3.51
C THR A 67 -7.20 0.15 2.89
N THR A 68 -7.63 -0.47 1.80
CA THR A 68 -6.82 -1.45 1.06
C THR A 68 -5.54 -0.83 0.52
N TYR A 69 -5.63 0.34 -0.11
CA TYR A 69 -4.49 1.07 -0.65
C TYR A 69 -3.45 1.36 0.44
N TYR A 70 -3.88 1.92 1.57
CA TYR A 70 -2.99 2.23 2.69
C TYR A 70 -2.33 1.00 3.30
N ARG A 71 -3.07 -0.11 3.48
CA ARG A 71 -2.51 -1.37 3.96
C ARG A 71 -1.41 -1.89 3.04
N LEU A 72 -1.61 -1.79 1.73
CA LEU A 72 -0.62 -2.23 0.74
C LEU A 72 0.63 -1.35 0.73
N CYS A 73 0.47 -0.02 0.89
CA CYS A 73 1.61 0.87 1.11
C CYS A 73 2.40 0.49 2.37
N GLY A 74 1.71 0.17 3.47
CA GLY A 74 2.35 -0.30 4.70
C GLY A 74 3.11 -1.62 4.51
N LEU A 75 2.53 -2.58 3.79
CA LEU A 75 3.19 -3.86 3.47
C LEU A 75 4.38 -3.69 2.54
N GLU A 76 4.30 -2.79 1.55
CA GLU A 76 5.45 -2.44 0.70
C GLU A 76 6.57 -1.84 1.55
N HIS A 77 6.22 -0.94 2.48
CA HIS A 77 7.19 -0.30 3.36
C HIS A 77 7.90 -1.34 4.22
N LEU A 78 7.15 -2.22 4.86
CA LEU A 78 7.68 -3.36 5.63
C LEU A 78 8.58 -4.25 4.76
N SER A 79 8.16 -4.54 3.53
CA SER A 79 8.91 -5.40 2.59
C SER A 79 10.30 -4.83 2.28
N ARG A 80 10.41 -3.50 2.21
CA ARG A 80 11.66 -2.78 1.91
C ARG A 80 12.55 -2.59 3.13
N THR A 81 11.97 -2.33 4.29
CA THR A 81 12.71 -1.96 5.51
C THR A 81 13.00 -3.14 6.44
N SER A 82 12.43 -4.32 6.16
CA SER A 82 12.64 -5.54 6.95
C SER A 82 13.16 -6.71 6.12
N ASN A 83 13.43 -7.82 6.81
CA ASN A 83 13.80 -9.11 6.20
C ASN A 83 12.59 -9.86 5.63
N ILE A 84 11.36 -9.38 5.85
CA ILE A 84 10.15 -9.96 5.29
C ILE A 84 10.04 -9.46 3.85
N LYS A 85 9.84 -10.35 2.88
CA LYS A 85 9.54 -9.94 1.49
C LYS A 85 8.09 -10.26 1.19
N VAL A 86 7.35 -9.24 0.76
CA VAL A 86 5.93 -9.35 0.37
C VAL A 86 5.81 -8.99 -1.10
N SER A 87 5.16 -9.86 -1.88
CA SER A 87 4.71 -9.56 -3.24
C SER A 87 3.29 -9.03 -3.16
N LEU A 88 3.12 -7.79 -3.59
CA LEU A 88 1.83 -7.09 -3.58
C LEU A 88 1.09 -7.28 -4.92
N PRO A 89 -0.26 -7.21 -4.91
CA PRO A 89 -1.07 -7.29 -6.13
C PRO A 89 -0.73 -6.18 -7.14
N SER A 90 -0.96 -6.46 -8.43
CA SER A 90 -0.78 -5.48 -9.50
C SER A 90 -1.92 -4.46 -9.51
N ILE A 91 -1.75 -3.40 -10.30
CA ILE A 91 -2.80 -2.39 -10.50
C ILE A 91 -4.07 -2.99 -11.11
N ASP A 92 -3.97 -4.12 -11.82
CA ASP A 92 -5.11 -4.79 -12.46
C ASP A 92 -6.00 -5.52 -11.45
N THR A 93 -5.46 -5.92 -10.30
CA THR A 93 -6.15 -6.80 -9.33
C THR A 93 -6.27 -6.24 -7.92
N ILE A 94 -5.60 -5.12 -7.60
CA ILE A 94 -5.51 -4.53 -6.25
C ILE A 94 -6.85 -4.31 -5.52
N PHE A 95 -7.94 -4.05 -6.25
CA PHE A 95 -9.28 -3.81 -5.69
C PHE A 95 -10.29 -4.86 -6.13
N THR A 96 -9.81 -6.05 -6.48
CA THR A 96 -10.64 -7.20 -6.84
C THR A 96 -10.60 -8.24 -5.72
N GLU A 97 -11.61 -9.09 -5.64
CA GLU A 97 -11.66 -10.20 -4.68
C GLU A 97 -10.48 -11.19 -4.84
N ASN A 98 -9.85 -11.20 -6.01
CA ASN A 98 -8.70 -12.04 -6.33
C ASN A 98 -7.34 -11.38 -6.01
N ALA A 99 -7.31 -10.29 -5.23
CA ALA A 99 -6.07 -9.68 -4.80
C ALA A 99 -5.29 -10.64 -3.88
N ILE A 100 -4.23 -11.27 -4.41
CA ILE A 100 -3.39 -12.21 -3.65
C ILE A 100 -2.15 -11.49 -3.11
N LEU A 101 -1.93 -11.62 -1.80
CA LEU A 101 -0.67 -11.29 -1.14
C LEU A 101 0.21 -12.54 -1.08
N GLN A 102 1.44 -12.47 -1.58
CA GLN A 102 2.38 -13.58 -1.48
C GLN A 102 3.55 -13.21 -0.56
N LEU A 103 3.76 -13.99 0.50
CA LEU A 103 4.97 -13.92 1.31
C LEU A 103 6.10 -14.62 0.56
N LYS A 104 7.17 -13.89 0.29
CA LYS A 104 8.43 -14.44 -0.19
C LYS A 104 9.30 -14.67 1.04
N LEU A 105 9.46 -15.93 1.42
CA LEU A 105 10.46 -16.28 2.42
C LEU A 105 11.84 -15.94 1.84
N PRO A 106 12.72 -15.28 2.60
CA PRO A 106 14.11 -15.18 2.19
C PRO A 106 14.66 -16.60 1.99
N PRO A 107 15.56 -16.82 1.02
CA PRO A 107 16.25 -18.10 0.90
C PRO A 107 16.87 -18.42 2.26
N GLU A 108 16.81 -19.70 2.67
CA GLU A 108 17.48 -20.16 3.89
C GLU A 108 18.90 -19.61 3.91
N MET A 109 19.32 -19.01 5.03
CA MET A 109 20.73 -18.65 5.18
C MET A 109 21.54 -19.91 4.91
N PRO A 110 22.58 -19.87 4.05
CA PRO A 110 23.44 -21.02 3.84
C PRO A 110 23.91 -21.51 5.20
N ASN A 111 23.88 -22.83 5.39
CA ASN A 111 24.27 -23.42 6.66
C ASN A 111 25.68 -22.92 6.98
N PRO A 112 25.99 -22.42 8.19
CA PRO A 112 27.35 -21.96 8.52
C PRO A 112 28.42 -23.04 8.28
N CYS A 113 28.01 -24.32 8.28
CA CYS A 113 28.85 -25.46 7.91
C CYS A 113 29.23 -25.51 6.42
N ASP A 114 28.48 -24.87 5.52
CA ASP A 114 28.75 -24.79 4.08
C ASP A 114 29.85 -23.77 3.75
N TRP A 115 30.26 -22.93 4.70
CA TRP A 115 31.34 -21.94 4.50
C TRP A 115 32.74 -22.54 4.64
N TYR A 116 32.84 -23.78 5.14
CA TYR A 116 34.09 -24.47 5.42
C TYR A 116 34.35 -25.69 4.53
N ASN A 117 33.56 -25.89 3.47
CA ASN A 117 33.75 -26.94 2.46
C ASN A 117 34.34 -26.40 1.16
#